data_AF-A0A0M9VPR5-F1
#
_entry.id   AF-A0A0M9VPR5-F1
#
_cell.length_a   1.000
_cell.length_b   1.000
_cell.length_c   1.000
_cell.angle_alpha   90.00
_cell.angle_beta   90.00
_cell.angle_gamma   90.00
#
_symmetry.space_group_name_H-M   'P 1'
#
loop_
_entity.id
_entity.type
_entity.pdbx_description
1 polymer ?
#
loop_
_entity_poly.entity_id
_entity_poly.type
_entity_poly.pdbx_seq_one_letter_code
_entity_poly.pdbx_strand_id
1 'polypeptide(L)'
;MFATKVARYIPTAVRANATQFLRTKRTTNLAGLEIHPDPLPELVSTYTQTLKVLQALPASAVFRQSSEAVTQQRLDIVRAAMTDVSRQNAHASEAAIDKVVAEIDGGVIEEILDQAHDEFHLATKMIDWKPHEPLQVPAPPGQWKGFSMKEAAGEGEH
;
A
#
# COMPACT_ATOMS: atom_id res chain seq x y z
N MET A 1 -11.87 57.43 -42.20
CA MET A 1 -11.64 56.00 -42.45
C MET A 1 -11.29 55.36 -41.12
N PHE A 2 -12.20 54.62 -40.48
CA PHE A 2 -11.89 53.86 -39.27
C PHE A 2 -12.48 52.46 -39.42
N ALA A 3 -11.61 51.46 -39.58
CA ALA A 3 -11.98 50.06 -39.71
C ALA A 3 -11.87 49.37 -38.35
N THR A 4 -13.01 49.00 -37.76
CA THR A 4 -13.08 48.23 -36.52
C THR A 4 -12.95 46.74 -36.82
N LYS A 5 -11.81 46.16 -36.47
CA LYS A 5 -11.56 44.72 -36.55
C LYS A 5 -12.16 44.08 -35.29
N VAL A 6 -13.28 43.35 -35.44
CA VAL A 6 -13.87 42.57 -34.35
C VAL A 6 -13.06 41.27 -34.19
N ALA A 7 -12.22 41.22 -33.16
CA ALA A 7 -11.53 40.00 -32.76
C ALA A 7 -12.55 39.05 -32.10
N ARG A 8 -12.85 37.91 -32.74
CA ARG A 8 -13.62 36.84 -32.12
C ARG A 8 -12.66 36.02 -31.25
N TYR A 9 -12.85 36.09 -29.94
CA TYR A 9 -12.19 35.21 -28.99
C TYR A 9 -12.78 33.80 -29.11
N ILE A 10 -11.97 32.83 -29.53
CA ILE A 10 -12.32 31.40 -29.49
C ILE A 10 -11.60 30.82 -28.28
N PRO A 11 -12.31 30.47 -27.19
CA PRO A 11 -11.68 29.79 -26.07
C PRO A 11 -11.22 28.40 -26.54
N THR A 12 -9.91 28.16 -26.54
CA THR A 12 -9.36 26.80 -26.63
C THR A 12 -9.68 26.10 -25.31
N ALA A 13 -10.67 25.20 -25.33
CA ALA A 13 -10.95 24.34 -24.20
C ALA A 13 -9.76 23.41 -23.98
N VAL A 14 -9.00 23.63 -22.91
CA VAL A 14 -8.07 22.63 -22.37
C VAL A 14 -8.96 21.48 -21.90
N ARG A 15 -9.03 20.40 -22.69
CA ARG A 15 -9.66 19.16 -22.25
C ARG A 15 -8.87 18.68 -21.02
N ALA A 16 -9.49 18.75 -19.85
CA ALA A 16 -9.01 17.99 -18.70
C ALA A 16 -8.94 16.52 -19.13
N ASN A 17 -7.78 15.89 -18.97
CA ASN A 17 -7.64 14.45 -19.20
C ASN A 17 -8.53 13.75 -18.17
N ALA A 18 -9.67 13.22 -18.61
CA ALA A 18 -10.54 12.45 -17.73
C ALA A 18 -9.76 11.25 -17.20
N THR A 19 -9.89 10.95 -15.90
CA THR A 19 -9.38 9.70 -15.31
C THR A 19 -9.91 8.53 -16.14
N GLN A 20 -9.01 7.85 -16.85
CA GLN A 20 -9.37 6.75 -17.73
C GLN A 20 -9.80 5.58 -16.86
N PHE A 21 -11.07 5.18 -16.95
CA PHE A 21 -11.59 4.03 -16.22
C PHE A 21 -11.12 2.75 -16.92
N LEU A 22 -10.05 2.14 -16.41
CA LEU A 22 -9.40 0.97 -17.00
C LEU A 22 -9.87 -0.34 -16.34
N ARG A 23 -11.17 -0.42 -16.03
CA ARG A 23 -11.79 -1.60 -15.42
C ARG A 23 -12.96 -2.10 -16.22
N THR A 24 -13.12 -3.42 -16.27
CA THR A 24 -14.29 -4.10 -16.83
C THR A 24 -15.18 -4.69 -15.74
N LYS A 25 -14.60 -5.01 -14.56
CA LYS A 25 -15.37 -5.43 -13.38
C LYS A 25 -16.28 -4.29 -12.93
N ARG A 26 -17.48 -4.62 -12.43
CA ARG A 26 -18.46 -3.64 -11.93
C ARG A 26 -18.47 -3.54 -10.40
N THR A 27 -18.12 -4.63 -9.73
CA THR A 27 -18.13 -4.78 -8.29
C THR A 27 -16.94 -5.64 -7.88
N THR A 28 -16.45 -5.43 -6.65
CA THR A 28 -15.46 -6.28 -5.98
C THR A 28 -16.09 -7.50 -5.32
N ASN A 29 -17.43 -7.52 -5.19
CA ASN A 29 -18.23 -8.49 -4.41
C ASN A 29 -17.95 -8.46 -2.90
N LEU A 30 -17.32 -7.40 -2.40
CA LEU A 30 -17.08 -7.15 -0.98
C LEU A 30 -17.87 -5.91 -0.55
N ALA A 31 -18.54 -6.00 0.59
CA ALA A 31 -19.35 -4.90 1.10
C ALA A 31 -18.44 -3.77 1.60
N GLY A 32 -18.71 -2.53 1.15
CA GLY A 32 -17.94 -1.35 1.55
C GLY A 32 -16.62 -1.15 0.80
N LEU A 33 -16.27 -2.01 -0.17
CA LEU A 33 -15.07 -1.88 -0.98
C LEU A 33 -15.42 -1.49 -2.42
N GLU A 34 -15.22 -0.22 -2.74
CA GLU A 34 -15.51 0.34 -4.06
C GLU A 34 -14.43 -0.02 -5.09
N ILE A 35 -14.83 -0.10 -6.36
CA ILE A 35 -13.88 -0.42 -7.43
C ILE A 35 -13.00 0.77 -7.76
N HIS A 36 -11.68 0.55 -7.76
CA HIS A 36 -10.73 1.60 -8.13
C HIS A 36 -10.57 1.71 -9.66
N PRO A 37 -10.66 2.90 -10.28
CA PRO A 37 -10.67 3.07 -11.74
C PRO A 37 -9.34 2.69 -12.42
N ASP A 38 -8.20 2.87 -11.73
CA ASP A 38 -6.87 2.54 -12.24
C ASP A 38 -5.90 2.18 -11.10
N PRO A 39 -5.94 0.95 -10.56
CA PRO A 39 -5.24 0.60 -9.32
C PRO A 39 -3.73 0.39 -9.48
N LEU A 40 -3.24 0.01 -10.67
CA LEU A 40 -1.83 -0.37 -10.84
C LEU A 40 -0.88 0.84 -10.68
N PRO A 41 -1.13 2.01 -11.30
CA PRO A 41 -0.28 3.18 -11.09
C PRO A 41 -0.35 3.70 -9.66
N GLU A 42 -1.52 3.60 -9.02
CA GLU A 42 -1.70 3.99 -7.62
C GLU A 42 -0.84 3.11 -6.70
N LEU A 43 -0.87 1.78 -6.88
CA LEU A 43 0.00 0.85 -6.14
C LEU A 43 1.49 1.18 -6.32
N VAL A 44 1.93 1.49 -7.54
CA VAL A 44 3.31 1.93 -7.79
C VAL A 44 3.62 3.21 -7.02
N SER A 45 2.73 4.19 -7.06
CA SER A 45 2.88 5.46 -6.33
C SER A 45 3.02 5.20 -4.82
N THR A 46 2.07 4.48 -4.23
CA THR A 46 2.03 4.17 -2.80
C THR A 46 3.27 3.40 -2.37
N TYR A 47 3.66 2.31 -3.04
CA TYR A 47 4.85 1.55 -2.67
C TYR A 47 6.14 2.38 -2.79
N THR A 48 6.27 3.20 -3.83
CA THR A 48 7.43 4.10 -3.92
C THR A 48 7.46 5.15 -2.83
N GLN A 49 6.29 5.60 -2.35
CA GLN A 49 6.19 6.52 -1.23
C GLN A 49 6.54 5.83 0.09
N THR A 50 6.05 4.61 0.31
CA THR A 50 6.40 3.77 1.47
C THR A 50 7.90 3.54 1.54
N LEU A 51 8.55 3.15 0.44
CA LEU A 51 10.01 2.99 0.38
C LEU A 51 10.77 4.27 0.75
N LYS A 52 10.26 5.46 0.36
CA LYS A 52 10.87 6.74 0.76
C LYS A 52 10.71 7.01 2.26
N VAL A 53 9.56 6.69 2.85
CA VAL A 53 9.32 6.85 4.30
C VAL A 53 10.20 5.90 5.10
N LEU A 54 10.34 4.64 4.66
CA LEU A 54 11.19 3.65 5.33
C LEU A 54 12.67 4.05 5.39
N GLN A 55 13.15 4.86 4.45
CA GLN A 55 14.53 5.38 4.48
C GLN A 55 14.81 6.28 5.70
N ALA A 56 13.79 6.86 6.34
CA ALA A 56 13.95 7.65 7.55
C ALA A 56 14.25 6.79 8.81
N LEU A 57 13.93 5.50 8.78
CA LEU A 57 14.20 4.57 9.88
C LEU A 57 15.65 4.06 9.83
N PRO A 58 16.26 3.66 10.96
CA PRO A 58 17.60 3.08 10.96
C PRO A 58 17.67 1.78 10.13
N ALA A 59 18.77 1.59 9.37
CA ALA A 59 18.97 0.39 8.54
C ALA A 59 19.05 -0.93 9.34
N SER A 60 19.38 -0.84 10.64
CA SER A 60 19.41 -1.98 11.56
C SER A 60 18.01 -2.37 12.08
N ALA A 61 16.99 -1.54 11.88
CA ALA A 61 15.65 -1.83 12.36
C ALA A 61 15.06 -3.02 11.59
N VAL A 62 14.68 -4.07 12.29
CA VAL A 62 14.09 -5.28 11.70
C VAL A 62 12.84 -4.95 10.89
N PHE A 63 11.98 -4.07 11.42
CA PHE A 63 10.78 -3.59 10.72
C PHE A 63 11.11 -2.96 9.36
N ARG A 64 12.15 -2.12 9.28
CA ARG A 64 12.58 -1.51 8.02
C ARG A 64 13.00 -2.57 7.01
N GLN A 65 13.84 -3.51 7.43
CA GLN A 65 14.35 -4.58 6.55
C GLN A 65 13.22 -5.46 6.02
N SER A 66 12.28 -5.85 6.88
CA SER A 66 11.13 -6.68 6.48
C SER A 66 10.18 -5.92 5.55
N SER A 67 9.83 -4.68 5.89
CA SER A 67 8.89 -3.89 5.08
C SER A 67 9.49 -3.46 3.74
N GLU A 68 10.78 -3.13 3.68
CA GLU A 68 11.48 -2.85 2.41
C GLU A 68 11.48 -4.08 1.50
N ALA A 69 11.80 -5.27 2.02
CA ALA A 69 11.82 -6.50 1.24
C ALA A 69 10.45 -6.82 0.63
N VAL A 70 9.39 -6.79 1.44
CA VAL A 70 8.02 -7.07 0.98
C VAL A 70 7.54 -6.00 -0.01
N THR A 71 7.75 -4.72 0.30
CA THR A 71 7.31 -3.61 -0.55
C THR A 71 8.03 -3.62 -1.89
N GLN A 72 9.33 -3.91 -1.91
CA GLN A 72 10.12 -4.00 -3.14
C GLN A 72 9.67 -5.17 -4.01
N GLN A 73 9.46 -6.35 -3.41
CA GLN A 73 8.93 -7.52 -4.13
C GLN A 73 7.57 -7.21 -4.79
N ARG A 74 6.63 -6.63 -4.03
CA ARG A 74 5.30 -6.27 -4.55
C ARG A 74 5.40 -5.21 -5.66
N LEU A 75 6.26 -4.21 -5.48
CA LEU A 75 6.51 -3.18 -6.49
C LEU A 75 7.05 -3.77 -7.80
N ASP A 76 7.96 -4.73 -7.72
CA ASP A 76 8.53 -5.40 -8.90
C ASP A 76 7.49 -6.24 -9.65
N ILE A 77 6.61 -6.95 -8.92
CA ILE A 77 5.46 -7.67 -9.50
C ILE A 77 4.54 -6.70 -10.25
N VAL A 78 4.15 -5.59 -9.62
CA VAL A 78 3.25 -4.59 -10.23
C VAL A 78 3.90 -3.96 -11.48
N ARG A 79 5.19 -3.62 -11.41
CA ARG A 79 5.92 -3.06 -12.56
C ARG A 79 6.06 -4.05 -13.71
N ALA A 80 6.28 -5.33 -13.41
CA ALA A 80 6.35 -6.38 -14.44
C ALA A 80 5.01 -6.58 -15.16
N ALA A 81 3.88 -6.44 -14.45
CA ALA A 81 2.55 -6.54 -15.03
C ALA A 81 2.13 -5.27 -15.80
N MET A 82 2.65 -4.10 -15.40
CA MET A 82 2.31 -2.81 -16.00
C MET A 82 3.07 -2.57 -17.31
N THR A 83 2.38 -2.75 -18.43
CA THR A 83 2.91 -2.55 -19.79
C THR A 83 2.19 -1.39 -20.49
N ASP A 84 2.73 -0.87 -21.58
CA ASP A 84 2.07 0.21 -22.35
C ASP A 84 0.67 -0.19 -22.84
N VAL A 85 0.47 -1.47 -23.14
CA VAL A 85 -0.80 -2.01 -23.59
C VAL A 85 -1.84 -2.04 -22.46
N SER A 86 -1.43 -2.42 -21.25
CA SER A 86 -2.36 -2.46 -20.11
C SER A 86 -2.82 -1.07 -19.69
N ARG A 87 -2.03 -0.03 -19.95
CA ARG A 87 -2.40 1.38 -19.68
C ARG A 87 -3.39 1.99 -20.67
N GLN A 88 -3.62 1.35 -21.82
CA GLN A 88 -4.49 1.90 -22.87
C GLN A 88 -5.81 1.15 -23.00
N ASN A 89 -5.83 -0.14 -22.64
CA ASN A 89 -6.96 -1.03 -22.87
C ASN A 89 -7.44 -1.66 -21.55
N ALA A 90 -8.73 -1.47 -21.23
CA ALA A 90 -9.34 -2.02 -20.01
C ALA A 90 -9.27 -3.55 -19.90
N HIS A 91 -9.43 -4.29 -21.01
CA HIS A 91 -9.28 -5.76 -20.99
C HIS A 91 -7.84 -6.20 -20.70
N ALA A 92 -6.86 -5.48 -21.26
CA ALA A 92 -5.45 -5.74 -20.97
C ALA A 92 -5.07 -5.34 -19.54
N SER A 93 -5.68 -4.27 -19.02
CA SER A 93 -5.53 -3.86 -17.61
C SER A 93 -6.04 -4.92 -16.66
N GLU A 94 -7.23 -5.47 -16.90
CA GLU A 94 -7.79 -6.54 -16.06
C GLU A 94 -6.93 -7.81 -16.08
N ALA A 95 -6.41 -8.21 -17.25
CA ALA A 95 -5.47 -9.33 -17.33
C ALA A 95 -4.16 -9.06 -16.57
N ALA A 96 -3.70 -7.81 -16.51
CA ALA A 96 -2.54 -7.42 -15.70
C ALA A 96 -2.86 -7.42 -14.21
N ILE A 97 -4.05 -6.93 -13.82
CA ILE A 97 -4.56 -6.96 -12.44
C ILE A 97 -4.66 -8.40 -11.94
N ASP A 98 -5.26 -9.31 -12.73
CA ASP A 98 -5.41 -10.71 -12.33
C ASP A 98 -4.04 -11.40 -12.14
N LYS A 99 -3.03 -11.04 -12.94
CA LYS A 99 -1.64 -11.51 -12.72
C LYS A 99 -1.06 -11.00 -11.41
N VAL A 100 -1.19 -9.69 -11.14
CA VAL A 100 -0.70 -9.10 -9.88
C VAL A 100 -1.37 -9.75 -8.67
N VAL A 101 -2.68 -9.95 -8.72
CA VAL A 101 -3.44 -10.60 -7.65
C VAL A 101 -2.95 -12.04 -7.43
N ALA A 102 -2.74 -12.80 -8.51
CA ALA A 102 -2.26 -14.18 -8.42
C ALA A 102 -0.83 -14.29 -7.84
N GLU A 103 0.06 -13.36 -8.19
CA GLU A 103 1.45 -13.37 -7.72
C GLU A 103 1.60 -12.85 -6.28
N ILE A 104 0.77 -11.89 -5.85
CA ILE A 104 0.80 -11.34 -4.49
C ILE A 104 0.02 -12.24 -3.51
N ASP A 105 -1.02 -12.92 -3.96
CA ASP A 105 -1.90 -13.78 -3.15
C ASP A 105 -2.44 -13.07 -1.89
N GLY A 106 -2.99 -11.87 -2.08
CA GLY A 106 -3.35 -10.94 -1.00
C GLY A 106 -4.81 -10.50 -0.98
N GLY A 107 -5.71 -11.19 -1.67
CA GLY A 107 -7.11 -10.80 -1.86
C GLY A 107 -7.36 -10.12 -3.21
N VAL A 108 -8.40 -9.30 -3.32
CA VAL A 108 -8.65 -8.50 -4.54
C VAL A 108 -7.70 -7.31 -4.63
N ILE A 109 -7.57 -6.71 -5.82
CA ILE A 109 -6.61 -5.61 -6.04
C ILE A 109 -6.89 -4.39 -5.16
N GLU A 110 -8.15 -4.13 -4.85
CA GLU A 110 -8.57 -3.05 -3.95
C GLU A 110 -8.13 -3.31 -2.50
N GLU A 111 -8.22 -4.55 -2.01
CA GLU A 111 -7.71 -4.90 -0.67
C GLU A 111 -6.19 -4.76 -0.61
N ILE A 112 -5.48 -5.14 -1.68
CA ILE A 112 -4.03 -4.98 -1.78
C ILE A 112 -3.66 -3.49 -1.76
N LEU A 113 -4.49 -2.63 -2.35
CA LEU A 113 -4.30 -1.18 -2.33
C LEU A 113 -4.52 -0.60 -0.92
N ASP A 114 -5.59 -1.02 -0.23
CA ASP A 114 -5.84 -0.62 1.16
C ASP A 114 -4.69 -1.06 2.08
N GLN A 115 -4.21 -2.30 1.92
CA GLN A 115 -3.01 -2.79 2.63
C GLN A 115 -1.77 -1.93 2.37
N ALA A 116 -1.59 -1.45 1.12
CA ALA A 116 -0.46 -0.60 0.77
C ALA A 116 -0.56 0.78 1.44
N HIS A 117 -1.76 1.37 1.51
CA HIS A 117 -2.00 2.62 2.23
C HIS A 117 -1.85 2.44 3.75
N ASP A 118 -2.35 1.33 4.31
CA ASP A 118 -2.18 1.00 5.73
C ASP A 118 -0.70 0.85 6.10
N GLU A 119 0.09 0.15 5.27
CA GLU A 119 1.54 0.01 5.48
C GLU A 119 2.24 1.37 5.39
N PHE A 120 1.86 2.24 4.45
CA PHE A 120 2.38 3.60 4.36
C PHE A 120 2.09 4.41 5.63
N HIS A 121 0.85 4.36 6.12
CA HIS A 121 0.44 5.03 7.35
C HIS A 121 1.14 4.46 8.59
N LEU A 122 1.28 3.13 8.67
CA LEU A 122 2.02 2.46 9.72
C LEU A 122 3.49 2.90 9.71
N ALA A 123 4.16 2.86 8.56
CA ALA A 123 5.55 3.28 8.42
C ALA A 123 5.75 4.73 8.89
N THR A 124 4.80 5.61 8.60
CA THR A 124 4.82 7.00 9.09
C THR A 124 4.76 7.07 10.62
N LYS A 125 3.88 6.29 11.26
CA LYS A 125 3.77 6.21 12.73
C LYS A 125 5.00 5.59 13.39
N MET A 126 5.65 4.64 12.71
CA MET A 126 6.84 3.94 13.23
C MET A 126 8.05 4.87 13.41
N ILE A 127 8.08 5.99 12.67
CA ILE A 127 9.08 7.05 12.86
C ILE A 127 8.91 7.69 14.25
N ASP A 128 7.67 7.95 14.67
CA ASP A 128 7.37 8.56 15.96
C ASP A 128 7.48 7.55 17.11
N TRP A 129 7.03 6.31 16.90
CA TRP A 129 6.98 5.27 17.93
C TRP A 129 8.33 4.64 18.26
N LYS A 130 9.27 4.65 17.30
CA LYS A 130 10.64 4.12 17.45
C LYS A 130 10.76 2.75 18.14
N PRO A 131 10.03 1.72 17.69
CA PRO A 131 10.05 0.40 18.34
C PRO A 131 11.37 -0.36 18.17
N HIS A 132 12.31 0.18 17.40
CA HIS A 132 13.67 -0.34 17.28
C HIS A 132 14.56 0.04 18.48
N GLU A 133 14.10 0.94 19.36
CA GLU A 133 14.78 1.25 20.62
C GLU A 133 14.56 0.13 21.65
N PRO A 134 15.45 0.01 22.65
CA PRO A 134 15.27 -0.94 23.75
C PRO A 134 13.94 -0.73 24.50
N LEU A 135 13.49 -1.77 25.19
CA LEU A 135 12.28 -1.72 26.01
C LEU A 135 12.31 -0.53 26.98
N GLN A 136 11.28 0.32 26.93
CA GLN A 136 11.16 1.47 27.84
C GLN A 136 10.98 1.03 29.30
N VAL A 137 10.27 -0.07 29.53
CA VAL A 137 10.02 -0.63 30.86
C VAL A 137 10.31 -2.14 30.83
N PRO A 138 11.31 -2.64 31.57
CA PRO A 138 11.53 -4.08 31.69
C PRO A 138 10.39 -4.72 32.50
N ALA A 139 10.08 -5.97 32.20
CA ALA A 139 9.04 -6.70 32.92
C ALA A 139 9.42 -6.88 34.40
N PRO A 140 8.49 -6.63 35.35
CA PRO A 140 8.70 -6.96 36.75
C PRO A 140 8.95 -8.46 36.95
N PRO A 141 9.73 -8.86 37.98
CA PRO A 141 9.92 -10.27 38.32
C PRO A 141 8.57 -10.97 38.54
N GLY A 142 8.36 -12.11 37.89
CA GLY A 142 7.13 -12.90 38.01
C GLY A 142 5.95 -12.46 37.14
N GLN A 143 6.02 -11.32 36.43
CA GLN A 143 4.91 -10.80 35.59
C GLN A 143 4.43 -11.83 34.54
N TRP A 144 5.38 -12.51 33.89
CA TRP A 144 5.11 -13.49 32.84
C TRP A 144 5.20 -14.94 33.34
N LYS A 145 5.24 -15.14 34.67
CA LYS A 145 5.20 -16.48 35.25
C LYS A 145 3.76 -17.00 35.18
N GLY A 146 3.52 -17.91 34.24
CA GLY A 146 2.24 -18.58 34.11
C GLY A 146 1.92 -19.48 35.31
N PHE A 147 0.64 -19.83 35.46
CA PHE A 147 0.20 -20.77 36.49
C PHE A 147 0.86 -22.15 36.29
N SER A 148 1.55 -22.65 37.32
CA SER A 148 2.15 -23.99 37.34
C SER A 148 1.38 -24.90 38.29
N MET A 149 0.88 -26.02 37.78
CA MET A 149 0.13 -27.00 38.57
C MET A 149 0.99 -27.62 39.70
N LYS A 150 2.30 -27.77 39.46
CA LYS A 150 3.25 -28.29 40.45
C LYS A 150 3.47 -27.32 41.62
N GLU A 151 3.51 -26.02 41.34
CA GLU A 151 3.60 -24.98 42.37
C GLU A 151 2.27 -24.83 43.13
N ALA A 152 1.14 -24.97 42.45
CA ALA A 152 -0.18 -24.97 43.08
C ALA A 152 -0.45 -26.20 43.97
N ALA A 153 0.16 -27.34 43.64
CA ALA A 153 0.11 -28.57 44.43
C ALA A 153 1.11 -28.60 45.61
N GLY A 154 1.94 -27.57 45.77
CA GLY A 154 2.93 -27.49 46.86
C GLY A 154 4.17 -28.37 46.68
N GLU A 155 4.44 -28.86 45.46
CA GLU A 155 5.58 -29.74 45.14
C GLU A 155 6.80 -28.98 44.59
N GLY A 156 6.84 -27.65 44.70
CA GLY A 156 7.96 -26.82 44.24
C GLY A 156 9.09 -26.75 45.27
N GLU A 157 10.30 -27.17 44.89
CA GLU A 157 11.53 -27.15 45.71
C GLU A 157 11.85 -25.75 46.28
N HIS A 158 12.39 -25.77 47.51
CA HIS A 158 12.92 -24.61 48.25
C HIS A 158 14.18 -24.01 47.62
#